data_AF-A0A4U0TSG1-F1
#
_entry.id   AF-A0A4U0TSG1-F1
#
_cell.length_a   1.000
_cell.length_b   1.000
_cell.length_c   1.000
_cell.angle_alpha   90.00
_cell.angle_beta   90.00
_cell.angle_gamma   90.00
#
_symmetry.space_group_name_H-M   'P 1'
#
loop_
_entity.id
_entity.type
_entity.pdbx_description
1 polymer ?
#
loop_
_entity_poly.entity_id
_entity_poly.type
_entity_poly.pdbx_seq_one_letter_code
_entity_poly.pdbx_strand_id
1 'polypeptide(L)'
;MEKLSSFLGKADKFDALFYVGGHGPMFALAIDKDSQQRIKEFYEAGKIVSAVCHCLIVFADVKMSDGSYLVKDQQMTGVTNEEEDQAGLSKVLPFLLETKVKDNGAKFTETGPGGGACCQGWQEREDDHWANSGKCGANW
;
A
#
# COMPACT_ATOMS: atom_id res chain seq x y z
N MET A 1 -8.56 -20.67 12.37
CA MET A 1 -7.97 -19.49 11.69
C MET A 1 -7.16 -20.02 10.52
N GLU A 2 -7.54 -19.67 9.30
CA GLU A 2 -6.79 -20.09 8.09
C GLU A 2 -5.55 -19.21 7.89
N LYS A 3 -4.50 -19.76 7.28
CA LYS A 3 -3.26 -19.03 6.99
C LYS A 3 -3.43 -18.20 5.71
N LEU A 4 -2.75 -17.06 5.61
CA LEU A 4 -2.78 -16.21 4.41
C LEU A 4 -2.38 -16.98 3.13
N SER A 5 -1.44 -17.92 3.25
CA SER A 5 -1.01 -18.80 2.17
C SER A 5 -2.11 -19.71 1.60
N SER A 6 -3.16 -20.04 2.37
CA SER A 6 -4.26 -20.89 1.87
C SER A 6 -5.09 -20.22 0.77
N PHE A 7 -4.93 -18.90 0.60
CA PHE A 7 -5.65 -18.12 -0.39
C PHE A 7 -4.88 -17.94 -1.72
N LEU A 8 -3.75 -18.64 -1.93
CA LEU A 8 -2.90 -18.47 -3.13
C LEU A 8 -3.61 -18.95 -4.39
N GLY A 9 -3.67 -18.10 -5.42
CA GLY A 9 -4.37 -18.40 -6.68
C GLY A 9 -5.89 -18.38 -6.53
N LYS A 10 -6.43 -17.59 -5.60
CA LYS A 10 -7.88 -17.48 -5.33
C LYS A 10 -8.40 -16.04 -5.43
N ALA A 11 -7.66 -15.13 -6.07
CA ALA A 11 -8.11 -13.74 -6.24
C ALA A 11 -9.47 -13.65 -6.97
N ASP A 12 -9.78 -14.60 -7.86
CA ASP A 12 -11.07 -14.74 -8.53
C ASP A 12 -12.26 -14.88 -7.56
N LYS A 13 -12.02 -15.37 -6.34
CA LYS A 13 -13.06 -15.56 -5.30
C LYS A 13 -13.40 -14.31 -4.50
N PHE A 14 -12.69 -13.20 -4.71
CA PHE A 14 -12.85 -11.96 -3.95
C PHE A 14 -12.92 -10.76 -4.88
N ASP A 15 -13.70 -9.74 -4.52
CA ASP A 15 -13.79 -8.52 -5.33
C ASP A 15 -12.61 -7.57 -5.12
N ALA A 16 -12.03 -7.58 -3.92
CA ALA A 16 -10.95 -6.68 -3.53
C ALA A 16 -10.09 -7.25 -2.40
N LEU A 17 -8.90 -6.68 -2.23
CA LEU A 17 -7.99 -6.92 -1.12
C LEU A 17 -7.79 -5.61 -0.34
N PHE A 18 -8.08 -5.63 0.98
CA PHE A 18 -7.98 -4.44 1.83
C PHE A 18 -7.11 -4.70 3.07
N TYR A 19 -6.13 -3.84 3.28
CA TYR A 19 -5.21 -3.88 4.41
C TYR A 19 -5.50 -2.78 5.43
N VAL A 20 -5.81 -3.18 6.67
CA VAL A 20 -6.09 -2.27 7.78
C VAL A 20 -4.81 -1.78 8.45
N GLY A 21 -4.84 -0.53 8.92
CA GLY A 21 -3.70 0.20 9.49
C GLY A 21 -3.16 -0.28 10.84
N GLY A 22 -2.31 0.56 11.44
CA GLY A 22 -1.56 0.29 12.68
C GLY A 22 -0.09 -0.05 12.40
N HIS A 23 0.78 0.04 13.42
CA HIS A 23 2.22 -0.17 13.24
C HIS A 23 2.63 -1.64 13.02
N GLY A 24 1.81 -2.62 13.43
CA GLY A 24 2.11 -4.06 13.29
C GLY A 24 2.52 -4.50 11.87
N PRO A 25 1.80 -4.07 10.81
CA PRO A 25 2.19 -4.27 9.41
C PRO A 25 3.64 -3.94 9.06
N MET A 26 4.25 -2.94 9.70
CA MET A 26 5.66 -2.56 9.50
C MET A 26 6.61 -3.70 9.88
N PHE A 27 6.23 -4.53 10.86
CA PHE A 27 7.08 -5.61 11.39
C PHE A 27 6.79 -6.97 10.77
N ALA A 28 5.58 -7.17 10.26
CA ALA A 28 5.14 -8.47 9.76
C ALA A 28 4.84 -8.44 8.26
N LEU A 29 3.82 -7.68 7.84
CA LEU A 29 3.24 -7.79 6.50
C LEU A 29 4.11 -7.17 5.40
N ALA A 30 4.90 -6.15 5.73
CA ALA A 30 5.80 -5.49 4.79
C ALA A 30 6.82 -6.44 4.15
N ILE A 31 7.31 -7.42 4.91
CA ILE A 31 8.33 -8.40 4.48
C ILE A 31 7.75 -9.79 4.18
N ASP A 32 6.43 -9.96 4.35
CA ASP A 32 5.76 -11.24 4.16
C ASP A 32 5.56 -11.53 2.67
N LYS A 33 6.21 -12.60 2.19
CA LYS A 33 6.18 -12.96 0.76
C LYS A 33 4.80 -13.40 0.28
N ASP A 34 4.00 -14.03 1.14
CA ASP A 34 2.65 -14.45 0.78
C ASP A 34 1.74 -13.22 0.60
N SER A 35 1.88 -12.22 1.47
CA SER A 35 1.22 -10.91 1.37
C SER A 35 1.63 -10.17 0.09
N GLN A 36 2.93 -10.13 -0.24
CA GLN A 36 3.39 -9.51 -1.48
C GLN A 36 2.83 -10.24 -2.71
N GLN A 37 2.81 -11.58 -2.69
CA GLN A 37 2.27 -12.37 -3.78
C GLN A 37 0.76 -12.18 -3.94
N ARG A 38 0.01 -12.00 -2.84
CA ARG A 38 -1.42 -11.64 -2.88
C ARG A 38 -1.67 -10.32 -3.58
N ILE A 39 -0.92 -9.29 -3.17
CA ILE A 39 -1.09 -7.96 -3.73
C ILE A 39 -0.82 -8.02 -5.23
N LYS A 40 0.27 -8.68 -5.64
CA LYS A 40 0.58 -8.91 -7.05
C LYS A 40 -0.57 -9.63 -7.78
N GLU A 41 -1.05 -10.74 -7.22
CA GLU A 41 -2.12 -11.56 -7.81
C GLU A 41 -3.41 -10.75 -8.03
N PHE A 42 -3.87 -9.99 -7.03
CA PHE A 42 -5.05 -9.16 -7.15
C PHE A 42 -4.85 -8.02 -8.15
N TYR A 43 -3.68 -7.37 -8.09
CA TYR A 43 -3.36 -6.26 -8.97
C TYR A 43 -3.31 -6.69 -10.44
N GLU A 44 -2.58 -7.76 -10.76
CA GLU A 44 -2.49 -8.29 -12.13
C GLU A 44 -3.81 -8.88 -12.62
N ALA A 45 -4.71 -9.28 -11.72
CA ALA A 45 -6.06 -9.75 -12.05
C ALA A 45 -7.07 -8.61 -12.27
N GLY A 46 -6.67 -7.34 -12.26
CA GLY A 46 -7.61 -6.23 -12.49
C GLY A 46 -8.44 -5.84 -11.26
N LYS A 47 -8.07 -6.33 -10.06
CA LYS A 47 -8.87 -6.18 -8.83
C LYS A 47 -8.37 -5.04 -7.97
N ILE A 48 -9.27 -4.48 -7.17
CA ILE A 48 -8.93 -3.39 -6.26
C ILE A 48 -8.03 -3.94 -5.15
N VAL A 49 -6.90 -3.26 -4.94
CA VAL A 49 -6.06 -3.42 -3.75
C VAL A 49 -5.97 -2.07 -3.05
N SER A 50 -6.23 -2.05 -1.75
CA SER A 50 -6.18 -0.83 -0.95
C SER A 50 -5.61 -1.06 0.44
N ALA A 51 -5.03 0.00 1.02
CA ALA A 51 -4.48 0.00 2.36
C ALA A 51 -4.71 1.37 3.00
N VAL A 52 -4.73 1.40 4.34
CA VAL A 52 -4.91 2.64 5.10
C VAL A 52 -3.82 2.82 6.17
N CYS A 53 -3.44 4.07 6.45
CA CYS A 53 -2.47 4.46 7.49
C CYS A 53 -1.09 3.78 7.27
N HIS A 54 -0.48 3.17 8.29
CA HIS A 54 0.81 2.49 8.15
C HIS A 54 0.81 1.26 7.23
N CYS A 55 -0.36 0.70 6.91
CA CYS A 55 -0.41 -0.52 6.10
C CYS A 55 -0.03 -0.28 4.64
N LEU A 56 0.10 0.97 4.18
CA LEU A 56 0.62 1.28 2.83
C LEU A 56 2.01 0.68 2.59
N ILE A 57 2.75 0.39 3.66
CA ILE A 57 4.06 -0.24 3.59
C ILE A 57 4.04 -1.63 2.93
N VAL A 58 2.89 -2.32 2.95
CA VAL A 58 2.75 -3.64 2.32
C VAL A 58 2.93 -3.57 0.80
N PHE A 59 2.74 -2.40 0.19
CA PHE A 59 2.93 -2.19 -1.24
C PHE A 59 4.37 -1.95 -1.63
N ALA A 60 5.22 -1.51 -0.70
CA ALA A 60 6.50 -0.92 -1.04
C ALA A 60 7.41 -1.91 -1.79
N ASP A 61 7.50 -3.15 -1.33
CA ASP A 61 8.38 -4.18 -1.92
C ASP A 61 7.68 -5.14 -2.90
N VAL A 62 6.42 -4.87 -3.26
CA VAL A 62 5.71 -5.72 -4.23
C VAL A 62 6.28 -5.50 -5.62
N LYS A 63 6.74 -6.58 -6.27
CA LYS A 63 7.24 -6.57 -7.65
C LYS A 63 6.23 -7.16 -8.62
N MET A 64 5.98 -6.46 -9.72
CA MET A 64 5.14 -6.93 -10.83
C MET A 64 5.87 -8.00 -11.65
N SER A 65 5.14 -8.68 -12.55
CA SER A 65 5.73 -9.69 -13.44
C SER A 65 6.78 -9.13 -14.40
N ASP A 66 6.76 -7.83 -14.68
CA ASP A 66 7.79 -7.14 -15.47
C ASP A 66 9.05 -6.77 -14.65
N GLY A 67 9.06 -7.07 -13.34
CA GLY A 67 10.16 -6.77 -12.42
C GLY A 67 10.14 -5.36 -11.83
N SER A 68 9.20 -4.50 -12.23
CA SER A 68 9.01 -3.17 -11.64
C SER A 68 8.36 -3.26 -10.25
N TYR A 69 8.60 -2.25 -9.40
CA TYR A 69 7.86 -2.13 -8.14
C TYR A 69 6.45 -1.63 -8.40
N LEU A 70 5.47 -2.16 -7.65
CA LEU A 70 4.07 -1.72 -7.71
C LEU A 70 3.94 -0.21 -7.55
N VAL A 71 4.71 0.35 -6.63
CA VAL A 71 4.66 1.77 -6.26
C VAL A 71 5.39 2.69 -7.24
N LYS A 72 6.10 2.13 -8.23
CA LYS A 72 6.88 2.93 -9.17
C LYS A 72 5.96 3.88 -9.96
N ASP A 73 6.32 5.16 -9.98
CA ASP A 73 5.59 6.26 -10.63
C ASP A 73 4.18 6.55 -10.07
N GLN A 74 3.76 5.84 -9.03
CA GLN A 74 2.45 5.96 -8.39
C GLN A 74 2.38 7.14 -7.41
N GLN A 75 1.24 7.83 -7.37
CA GLN A 75 1.00 8.97 -6.48
C GLN A 75 0.57 8.52 -5.09
N MET A 76 1.47 8.49 -4.11
CA MET A 76 1.19 8.02 -2.76
C MET A 76 1.16 9.17 -1.74
N THR A 77 0.44 8.97 -0.64
CA THR A 77 0.60 9.76 0.59
C THR A 77 0.63 8.80 1.78
N GLY A 78 0.89 9.27 2.99
CA GLY A 78 0.93 8.45 4.19
C GLY A 78 1.65 9.15 5.33
N VAL A 79 1.90 8.40 6.40
CA VAL A 79 2.67 8.90 7.55
C VAL A 79 4.08 9.28 7.09
N THR A 80 4.48 10.50 7.39
CA THR A 80 5.80 11.04 7.01
C THR A 80 6.89 10.62 7.99
N ASN A 81 8.15 10.69 7.55
CA ASN A 81 9.30 10.47 8.42
C ASN A 81 9.29 11.46 9.61
N GLU A 82 8.86 12.70 9.39
CA GLU A 82 8.75 13.72 10.44
C GLU A 82 7.67 13.35 11.48
N GLU A 83 6.50 12.86 11.04
CA GLU A 83 5.45 12.41 11.95
C GLU A 83 5.93 11.22 12.82
N GLU A 84 6.70 10.30 12.25
CA GLU A 84 7.31 9.18 12.99
C GLU A 84 8.38 9.64 13.99
N ASP A 85 9.18 10.64 13.63
CA ASP A 85 10.15 11.28 14.51
C ASP A 85 9.46 11.98 15.68
N GLN A 86 8.38 12.74 15.40
CA GLN A 86 7.56 13.41 16.42
C GLN A 86 6.86 12.41 17.35
N ALA A 87 6.45 11.25 16.83
CA ALA A 87 5.92 10.15 17.62
C ALA A 87 7.00 9.40 18.43
N GLY A 88 8.30 9.66 18.17
CA GLY A 88 9.42 8.98 18.80
C GLY A 88 9.61 7.53 18.35
N LEU A 89 9.02 7.15 17.22
CA LEU A 89 8.97 5.77 16.72
C LEU A 89 9.97 5.50 15.59
N SER A 90 10.53 6.53 14.98
CA SER A 90 11.48 6.40 13.86
C SER A 90 12.69 5.49 14.14
N LYS A 91 13.16 5.46 15.39
CA LYS A 91 14.29 4.60 15.83
C LYS A 91 13.88 3.17 16.18
N VAL A 92 12.59 2.91 16.32
CA VAL A 92 12.03 1.59 16.69
C VAL A 92 11.56 0.83 15.45
N LEU A 93 11.12 1.57 14.44
CA LEU A 93 10.63 0.99 13.19
C LEU A 93 11.78 0.34 12.38
N PRO A 94 11.51 -0.78 11.69
CA PRO A 94 12.51 -1.48 10.90
C PRO A 94 12.90 -0.70 9.63
N PHE A 95 12.00 0.16 9.16
CA PHE A 95 12.15 1.09 8.05
C PHE A 95 11.04 2.13 8.17
N LEU A 96 11.17 3.25 7.46
CA LEU A 96 10.17 4.30 7.41
C LEU A 96 9.37 4.22 6.11
N LEU A 97 8.05 4.43 6.20
CA LEU A 97 7.13 4.31 5.06
C LEU A 97 7.55 5.20 3.90
N GLU A 98 7.69 6.50 4.17
CA GLU A 98 8.02 7.52 3.18
C GLU A 98 9.33 7.21 2.45
N THR A 99 10.41 6.93 3.20
CA THR A 99 11.71 6.58 2.60
C THR A 99 11.58 5.35 1.71
N LYS A 100 10.94 4.29 2.22
CA LYS A 100 10.87 3.01 1.53
C LYS A 100 10.09 3.08 0.21
N VAL A 101 8.97 3.81 0.16
CA VAL A 101 8.20 3.95 -1.08
C VAL A 101 8.88 4.90 -2.07
N LYS A 102 9.55 5.96 -1.59
CA LYS A 102 10.35 6.86 -2.45
C LYS A 102 11.52 6.12 -3.09
N ASP A 103 12.24 5.28 -2.33
CA ASP A 103 13.36 4.46 -2.85
C ASP A 103 12.91 3.52 -3.98
N ASN A 104 11.67 3.05 -3.94
CA ASN A 104 11.08 2.18 -4.94
C ASN A 104 10.33 2.95 -6.07
N GLY A 105 10.46 4.28 -6.11
CA GLY A 105 10.03 5.12 -7.22
C GLY A 105 8.64 5.75 -7.07
N ALA A 106 8.04 5.75 -5.88
CA ALA A 106 6.76 6.39 -5.63
C ALA A 106 6.87 7.92 -5.66
N LYS A 107 5.83 8.57 -6.18
CA LYS A 107 5.62 10.03 -6.08
C LYS A 107 4.88 10.31 -4.78
N PHE A 108 5.63 10.36 -3.68
CA PHE A 108 5.07 10.58 -2.36
C PHE A 108 4.81 12.07 -2.09
N THR A 109 3.58 12.40 -1.70
CA THR A 109 3.16 13.75 -1.31
C THR A 109 2.73 13.74 0.15
N GLU A 110 3.20 14.71 0.93
CA GLU A 110 2.82 14.88 2.33
C GLU A 110 1.43 15.50 2.43
N THR A 111 0.50 14.88 3.18
CA THR A 111 -0.87 15.39 3.36
C THR A 111 -1.11 15.89 4.79
N GLY A 112 -0.19 16.71 5.31
CA GLY A 112 -0.33 17.34 6.63
C GLY A 112 -0.47 16.36 7.81
N PRO A 113 -0.55 16.87 9.05
CA PRO A 113 -0.60 16.02 10.24
C PRO A 113 -1.90 15.19 10.30
N GLY A 114 -1.76 13.86 10.32
CA GLY A 114 -2.90 12.93 10.41
C GLY A 114 -3.45 12.44 9.05
N GLY A 115 -2.68 12.61 7.98
CA GLY A 115 -3.00 12.14 6.62
C GLY A 115 -3.07 10.62 6.49
N GLY A 116 -4.19 10.03 6.93
CA GLY A 116 -4.57 8.65 6.66
C GLY A 116 -4.78 8.45 5.16
N ALA A 117 -3.70 8.27 4.43
CA ALA A 117 -3.73 7.95 3.01
C ALA A 117 -4.50 6.66 2.77
N CYS A 118 -5.46 6.71 1.85
CA CYS A 118 -6.08 5.54 1.26
C CYS A 118 -5.59 5.48 -0.19
N CYS A 119 -4.63 4.63 -0.49
CA CYS A 119 -4.30 4.33 -1.88
C CYS A 119 -5.33 3.32 -2.37
N GLN A 120 -6.36 3.77 -3.06
CA GLN A 120 -7.29 2.86 -3.74
C GLN A 120 -6.96 2.78 -5.23
N GLY A 121 -6.84 1.55 -5.74
CA GLY A 121 -7.04 1.24 -7.15
C GLY A 121 -6.17 2.03 -8.13
N TRP A 122 -4.92 1.62 -8.32
CA TRP A 122 -4.00 2.19 -9.32
C TRP A 122 -4.30 1.74 -10.77
N GLN A 123 -5.52 1.31 -11.04
CA GLN A 123 -5.96 0.87 -12.36
C GLN A 123 -6.96 1.86 -12.92
N GLU A 124 -6.66 2.38 -14.11
CA GLU A 124 -7.61 3.14 -14.91
C GLU A 124 -8.78 2.21 -15.27
N ARG A 125 -9.97 2.48 -14.74
CA ARG A 125 -11.23 1.87 -15.18
C ARG A 125 -12.06 2.94 -15.85
N GLU A 126 -12.30 2.79 -17.16
CA GLU A 126 -13.00 3.79 -17.99
C GLU A 126 -14.50 3.93 -17.62
N ASP A 127 -15.02 3.04 -16.78
CA ASP A 127 -16.43 2.76 -16.58
C ASP A 127 -16.99 3.17 -15.21
N ASP A 128 -16.14 3.52 -14.24
CA ASP A 128 -16.60 3.95 -12.91
C ASP A 128 -16.34 5.45 -12.69
N HIS A 129 -17.39 6.20 -12.35
CA HIS A 129 -17.37 7.64 -11.99
C HIS A 129 -16.39 8.04 -10.85
N TRP A 130 -15.58 7.12 -10.33
CA TRP A 130 -14.56 7.35 -9.30
C TRP A 130 -13.11 7.21 -9.80
N ALA A 131 -12.90 6.83 -11.07
CA ALA A 131 -11.59 6.50 -11.65
C ALA A 131 -10.68 7.69 -12.01
N ASN A 132 -11.01 8.92 -11.62
CA ASN A 132 -10.21 10.10 -11.99
C ASN A 132 -9.89 11.05 -10.84
N SER A 133 -9.90 10.59 -9.59
CA SER A 133 -9.53 11.52 -8.53
C SER A 133 -8.03 11.76 -8.45
N GLY A 134 -7.14 10.80 -8.76
CA GLY A 134 -5.68 11.01 -8.72
C GLY A 134 -5.17 11.65 -7.41
N LYS A 135 -6.02 11.63 -6.39
CA LYS A 135 -5.89 12.43 -5.17
C LYS A 135 -5.81 11.44 -4.04
N CYS A 136 -4.57 11.05 -3.75
CA CYS A 136 -4.18 10.69 -2.41
C CYS A 136 -4.38 11.93 -1.52
N GLY A 137 -5.62 12.17 -1.09
CA GLY A 137 -6.00 13.32 -0.27
C GLY A 137 -7.27 12.98 0.49
N ALA A 138 -7.15 12.93 1.81
CA ALA A 138 -8.24 12.63 2.72
C ALA A 138 -9.21 13.82 2.81
N ASN A 139 -10.19 13.88 1.91
CA ASN A 139 -11.45 14.57 2.19
C ASN A 139 -12.45 13.48 2.57
N TRP A 140 -12.54 13.23 3.88
CA TRP A 140 -13.63 12.46 4.50
C TRP A 140 -14.95 13.23 4.37
#